data_AF-A0A078J9E8-F1
#
_entry.id   AF-A0A078J9E8-F1
#
_cell.length_a   1.000
_cell.length_b   1.000
_cell.length_c   1.000
_cell.angle_alpha   90.00
_cell.angle_beta   90.00
_cell.angle_gamma   90.00
#
_symmetry.space_group_name_H-M   'P 1'
#
loop_
_entity.id
_entity.type
_entity.pdbx_description
1 polymer ?
#
loop_
_entity_poly.entity_id
_entity_poly.type
_entity_poly.pdbx_seq_one_letter_code
_entity_poly.pdbx_strand_id
1 'polypeptide(L)'
;MVVANRHLPFPHPPPIARPYISPTVKTFVSLPHSTEAVIPTMTSSSRKLQVMTPVPSDIDIANSVEPLHISEIAKDLNLSPLHYDLYGKYKAKVLLSAFDELQDREDGYYVVVGGITPTPLGEGKSTTTVGLCQALGAYLNKKVVTCLRQPSQGPTFGIKGGAAGGGYSQVIPMDEFNLHLTGDIHAITASNNLLAAAIDARMFHEASQSDKALFNRLCPVNKEGKRSFTDVMFRRLRKLGIS
;
A
#
# COMPACT_ATOMS: atom_id res chain seq x y z
N MET A 1 10.43 -5.23 0.89
CA MET A 1 9.18 -4.47 1.11
C MET A 1 8.00 -5.28 0.59
N VAL A 2 7.02 -5.56 1.44
CA VAL A 2 5.78 -6.25 1.06
C VAL A 2 4.70 -5.20 0.83
N VAL A 3 4.23 -5.07 -0.41
CA VAL A 3 3.12 -4.20 -0.78
C VAL A 3 1.88 -5.05 -0.93
N ALA A 4 0.95 -4.96 0.02
CA ALA A 4 -0.36 -5.58 -0.09
C ALA A 4 -1.26 -4.68 -0.93
N ASN A 5 -1.73 -5.17 -2.08
CA ASN A 5 -2.62 -4.43 -2.97
C ASN A 5 -4.06 -4.57 -2.46
N ARG A 6 -4.71 -3.47 -2.04
CA ARG A 6 -6.12 -3.50 -1.62
C ARG A 6 -7.01 -2.93 -2.72
N HIS A 7 -7.81 -3.78 -3.36
CA HIS A 7 -9.03 -3.38 -4.06
C HIS A 7 -10.18 -4.13 -3.39
N LEU A 8 -10.97 -3.41 -2.59
CA LEU A 8 -12.23 -3.92 -2.04
C LEU A 8 -13.39 -3.43 -2.91
N PRO A 9 -14.43 -4.25 -3.15
CA PRO A 9 -15.72 -3.74 -3.56
C PRO A 9 -16.32 -2.93 -2.40
N PHE A 10 -16.88 -1.75 -2.71
CA PHE A 10 -17.52 -0.85 -1.74
C PHE A 10 -18.62 -1.56 -0.92
N PRO A 11 -18.53 -1.63 0.42
CA PRO A 11 -19.70 -1.67 1.28
C PRO A 11 -20.09 -0.24 1.67
N HIS A 12 -21.36 -0.08 2.05
CA HIS A 12 -22.09 1.17 2.35
C HIS A 12 -21.32 2.28 3.11
N PRO A 13 -21.70 3.57 2.92
CA PRO A 13 -21.00 4.69 3.56
C PRO A 13 -21.23 4.67 5.09
N PRO A 14 -20.19 4.87 5.91
CA PRO A 14 -20.36 5.07 7.34
C PRO A 14 -20.94 6.47 7.62
N PRO A 15 -21.64 6.65 8.76
CA PRO A 15 -22.22 7.93 9.14
C PRO A 15 -21.15 8.98 9.49
N ILE A 16 -21.55 10.25 9.34
CA ILE A 16 -20.72 11.45 9.36
C ILE A 16 -20.11 11.79 10.74
N ALA A 17 -18.83 12.22 10.68
CA ALA A 17 -18.04 13.08 11.57
C ALA A 17 -17.36 12.51 12.85
N ARG A 18 -16.02 12.61 12.89
CA ARG A 18 -15.16 13.19 13.96
C ARG A 18 -13.67 13.30 13.50
N PRO A 19 -12.81 14.09 14.18
CA PRO A 19 -11.86 15.02 13.57
C PRO A 19 -10.63 14.37 12.92
N TYR A 20 -10.05 15.12 11.98
CA TYR A 20 -8.89 14.76 11.15
C TYR A 20 -7.66 14.43 12.02
N ILE A 21 -7.35 13.14 12.19
CA ILE A 21 -6.10 12.67 12.80
C ILE A 21 -5.05 12.55 11.68
N SER A 22 -3.94 13.27 11.87
CA SER A 22 -2.73 13.28 11.05
C SER A 22 -2.23 11.85 10.72
N PRO A 23 -1.66 11.59 9.53
CA PRO A 23 -1.63 10.26 8.97
C PRO A 23 -0.68 9.30 9.71
N THR A 24 -1.29 8.21 10.17
CA THR A 24 -0.75 7.16 11.05
C THR A 24 0.20 6.18 10.33
N VAL A 25 1.32 5.84 10.97
CA VAL A 25 2.21 4.72 10.59
C VAL A 25 1.84 3.48 11.41
N LYS A 26 1.88 2.29 10.81
CA LYS A 26 1.26 1.07 11.34
C LYS A 26 2.28 -0.06 11.50
N THR A 27 2.19 -0.85 12.56
CA THR A 27 3.03 -2.03 12.82
C THR A 27 2.17 -3.22 13.22
N PHE A 28 2.47 -4.43 12.70
CA PHE A 28 1.83 -5.68 13.11
C PHE A 28 2.86 -6.60 13.79
N VAL A 29 2.47 -7.20 14.92
CA VAL A 29 3.27 -8.19 15.67
C VAL A 29 2.44 -9.46 15.78
N SER A 30 2.86 -10.58 15.18
CA SER A 30 2.23 -11.88 15.45
C SER A 30 3.02 -12.62 16.53
N LEU A 31 2.33 -13.11 17.56
CA LEU A 31 2.91 -13.96 18.60
C LEU A 31 2.36 -15.38 18.45
N PRO A 32 3.20 -16.43 18.44
CA PRO A 32 2.75 -17.73 18.91
C PRO A 32 2.64 -17.73 20.44
N HIS A 33 1.57 -18.33 20.97
CA HIS A 33 1.37 -18.61 22.39
C HIS A 33 2.24 -19.82 22.81
N SER A 34 3.55 -19.62 23.01
CA SER A 34 4.36 -20.58 23.76
C SER A 34 5.27 -19.86 24.75
N THR A 35 5.04 -20.13 26.03
CA THR A 35 5.73 -19.60 27.22
C THR A 35 7.03 -20.36 27.54
N GLU A 36 7.74 -20.84 26.53
CA GLU A 36 9.06 -21.45 26.73
C GLU A 36 10.14 -20.53 26.19
N ALA A 37 11.19 -20.33 26.99
CA ALA A 37 12.38 -19.58 26.61
C ALA A 37 13.11 -20.31 25.49
N VAL A 38 12.70 -20.07 24.24
CA VAL A 38 13.40 -20.53 23.05
C VAL A 38 14.67 -19.69 22.91
N ILE A 39 15.82 -20.35 23.02
CA ILE A 39 17.15 -19.81 22.70
C ILE A 39 17.06 -19.09 21.34
N PRO A 40 17.52 -17.83 21.22
CA PRO A 40 17.29 -17.02 20.01
C PRO A 40 17.97 -17.67 18.81
N THR A 41 17.19 -18.36 17.99
CA THR A 41 17.64 -18.79 16.67
C THR A 41 17.51 -17.57 15.79
N MET A 42 18.63 -16.90 15.51
CA MET A 42 18.65 -15.78 14.57
C MET A 42 18.02 -16.23 13.26
N THR A 43 16.93 -15.58 12.84
CA THR A 43 16.37 -15.81 11.51
C THR A 43 17.45 -15.49 10.48
N SER A 44 17.48 -16.21 9.35
CA SER A 44 18.46 -15.97 8.29
C SER A 44 18.43 -14.53 7.75
N SER A 45 17.33 -13.81 7.97
CA SER A 45 17.17 -12.41 7.61
C SER A 45 17.72 -11.39 8.62
N SER A 46 18.12 -11.79 9.83
CA SER A 46 18.63 -10.84 10.83
C SER A 46 20.10 -10.50 10.60
N ARG A 47 20.43 -9.21 10.62
CA ARG A 47 21.81 -8.72 10.41
C ARG A 47 22.24 -7.84 11.57
N LYS A 48 23.50 -8.02 11.99
CA LYS A 48 24.11 -7.12 12.97
C LYS A 48 24.45 -5.79 12.29
N LEU A 49 23.95 -4.69 12.85
CA LEU A 49 24.23 -3.35 12.35
C LEU A 49 25.69 -2.98 12.62
N GLN A 50 26.36 -2.43 11.61
CA GLN A 50 27.71 -1.86 11.72
C GLN A 50 27.57 -0.34 11.81
N VAL A 51 27.60 0.17 13.04
CA VAL A 51 27.37 1.60 13.32
C VAL A 51 28.69 2.36 13.25
N MET A 52 28.68 3.50 12.56
CA MET A 52 29.83 4.39 12.38
C MET A 52 29.60 5.71 13.14
N THR A 53 30.70 6.41 13.45
CA THR A 53 30.69 7.75 14.03
C THR A 53 31.75 8.61 13.35
N PRO A 54 31.40 9.76 12.75
CA PRO A 54 30.04 10.33 12.65
C PRO A 54 29.09 9.47 11.82
N VAL A 55 27.77 9.58 12.06
CA VAL A 55 26.74 8.83 11.33
C VAL A 55 26.78 9.28 9.86
N PRO A 56 26.95 8.37 8.89
CA PRO A 56 26.96 8.73 7.47
C PRO A 56 25.58 9.24 7.02
N SER A 57 25.49 9.76 5.80
CA SER A 57 24.20 10.17 5.24
C SER A 57 23.27 8.95 5.05
N ASP A 58 21.95 9.17 5.06
CA ASP A 58 20.97 8.09 4.94
C ASP A 58 21.19 7.23 3.69
N ILE A 59 21.53 7.86 2.56
CA ILE A 59 21.77 7.19 1.28
C ILE A 59 23.07 6.38 1.31
N ASP A 60 24.12 6.87 1.98
CA ASP A 60 25.38 6.12 2.13
C ASP A 60 25.15 4.87 2.97
N ILE A 61 24.37 4.98 4.05
CA ILE A 61 23.99 3.84 4.88
C ILE A 61 23.17 2.84 4.04
N ALA A 62 22.20 3.32 3.25
CA ALA A 62 21.38 2.45 2.40
C ALA A 62 22.21 1.68 1.37
N ASN A 63 23.17 2.36 0.71
CA ASN A 63 24.03 1.78 -0.30
C ASN A 63 25.15 0.89 0.28
N SER A 64 25.48 1.03 1.56
CA SER A 64 26.47 0.17 2.24
C SER A 64 25.97 -1.25 2.50
N VAL A 65 24.68 -1.52 2.28
CA VAL A 65 24.02 -2.79 2.61
C VAL A 65 23.40 -3.41 1.36
N GLU A 66 23.88 -4.60 0.97
CA GLU A 66 23.23 -5.38 -0.09
C GLU A 66 21.87 -5.93 0.40
N PRO A 67 20.72 -5.56 -0.19
CA PRO A 67 19.43 -6.03 0.28
C PRO A 67 19.29 -7.56 0.18
N LEU A 68 18.58 -8.17 1.13
CA LEU A 68 18.20 -9.59 1.02
C LEU A 68 17.22 -9.79 -0.13
N HIS A 69 17.31 -10.94 -0.82
CA HIS A 69 16.29 -11.30 -1.79
C HIS A 69 14.93 -11.39 -1.10
N ILE A 70 13.87 -10.84 -1.72
CA ILE A 70 12.57 -10.70 -1.07
C ILE A 70 11.94 -12.06 -0.72
N SER A 71 12.29 -13.12 -1.44
CA SER A 71 11.83 -14.49 -1.13
C SER A 71 12.36 -15.01 0.20
N GLU A 72 13.53 -14.57 0.66
CA GLU A 72 14.07 -14.95 1.96
C GLU A 72 13.23 -14.34 3.08
N ILE A 73 12.86 -13.06 2.92
CA ILE A 73 11.96 -12.36 3.85
C ILE A 73 10.56 -12.99 3.81
N ALA A 74 10.06 -13.33 2.62
CA ALA A 74 8.76 -13.99 2.46
C ALA A 74 8.73 -15.35 3.17
N LYS A 75 9.80 -16.14 3.06
CA LYS A 75 9.96 -17.41 3.76
C LYS A 75 9.91 -17.25 5.28
N ASP A 76 10.60 -16.26 5.84
CA ASP A 76 10.58 -15.98 7.29
C ASP A 76 9.20 -15.56 7.79
N LEU A 77 8.39 -14.96 6.92
CA LEU A 77 6.98 -14.62 7.15
C LEU A 77 6.00 -15.76 6.85
N ASN A 78 6.51 -16.97 6.55
CA ASN A 78 5.71 -18.14 6.16
C ASN A 78 4.85 -17.91 4.90
N LEU A 79 5.32 -17.08 3.95
CA LEU A 79 4.67 -16.90 2.66
C LEU A 79 5.26 -17.87 1.63
N SER A 80 4.39 -18.64 0.99
CA SER A 80 4.73 -19.48 -0.17
C SER A 80 5.03 -18.61 -1.40
N PRO A 81 5.87 -19.06 -2.36
CA PRO A 81 6.04 -18.41 -3.65
C PRO A 81 4.74 -18.23 -4.45
N LEU A 82 3.68 -18.98 -4.12
CA LEU A 82 2.34 -18.80 -4.71
C LEU A 82 1.58 -17.59 -4.16
N HIS A 83 2.08 -16.96 -3.10
CA HIS A 83 1.41 -15.86 -2.39
C HIS A 83 1.93 -14.48 -2.79
N TYR A 84 2.90 -14.40 -3.70
CA TYR A 84 3.44 -13.10 -4.10
C TYR A 84 4.02 -13.10 -5.51
N ASP A 85 3.93 -11.96 -6.16
CA ASP A 85 4.60 -11.68 -7.44
C ASP A 85 5.86 -10.86 -7.19
N LEU A 86 6.97 -11.26 -7.79
CA LEU A 86 8.24 -10.56 -7.70
C LEU A 86 8.24 -9.27 -8.54
N TYR A 87 8.81 -8.20 -7.97
CA TYR A 87 9.08 -6.93 -8.63
C TYR A 87 10.58 -6.66 -8.52
N GLY A 88 11.33 -7.32 -9.41
CA GLY A 88 12.78 -7.44 -9.28
C GLY A 88 13.16 -8.34 -8.10
N LYS A 89 14.39 -8.20 -7.59
CA LYS A 89 14.97 -9.09 -6.58
C LYS A 89 14.51 -8.79 -5.14
N TYR A 90 14.24 -7.52 -4.85
CA TYR A 90 14.13 -7.01 -3.46
C TYR A 90 12.71 -6.54 -3.07
N LYS A 91 11.73 -6.71 -3.97
CA LYS A 91 10.34 -6.27 -3.77
C LYS A 91 9.37 -7.31 -4.31
N ALA A 92 8.20 -7.38 -3.70
CA ALA A 92 7.13 -8.24 -4.15
C ALA A 92 5.77 -7.62 -3.80
N LYS A 93 4.75 -7.96 -4.59
CA LYS A 93 3.34 -7.75 -4.24
C LYS A 93 2.80 -9.03 -3.62
N VAL A 94 2.21 -8.94 -2.44
CA VAL A 94 1.53 -10.09 -1.84
C VAL A 94 0.12 -10.16 -2.41
N LEU A 95 -0.25 -11.36 -2.85
CA LEU A 95 -1.56 -11.68 -3.41
C LEU A 95 -2.60 -11.74 -2.30
N LEU A 96 -3.84 -11.40 -2.65
CA LEU A 96 -4.96 -11.46 -1.70
C LEU A 96 -5.31 -12.89 -1.28
N SER A 97 -4.98 -13.90 -2.09
CA SER A 97 -5.14 -15.31 -1.73
C SER A 97 -4.37 -15.70 -0.47
N ALA A 98 -3.27 -15.00 -0.15
CA ALA A 98 -2.54 -15.19 1.09
C ALA A 98 -3.38 -14.85 2.33
N PHE A 99 -4.35 -13.94 2.20
CA PHE A 99 -5.27 -13.59 3.27
C PHE A 99 -6.35 -14.66 3.47
N ASP A 100 -6.79 -15.31 2.41
CA ASP A 100 -7.81 -16.36 2.48
C ASP A 100 -7.35 -17.54 3.33
N GLU A 101 -6.06 -17.88 3.29
CA GLU A 101 -5.45 -18.92 4.15
C GLU A 101 -5.27 -18.51 5.62
N LEU A 102 -5.45 -17.22 5.93
CA LEU A 102 -5.27 -16.67 7.28
C LEU A 102 -6.60 -16.42 8.00
N GLN A 103 -7.76 -16.65 7.35
CA GLN A 103 -9.08 -16.32 7.92
C GLN A 103 -9.38 -17.01 9.25
N ASP A 104 -8.87 -18.22 9.45
CA ASP A 104 -9.07 -19.01 10.68
C ASP A 104 -8.01 -18.75 11.76
N ARG A 105 -7.07 -17.82 11.54
CA ARG A 105 -6.02 -17.49 12.51
C ARG A 105 -6.42 -16.25 13.32
N GLU A 106 -6.00 -16.24 14.58
CA GLU A 106 -6.11 -15.05 15.41
C GLU A 106 -5.26 -13.90 14.85
N ASP A 107 -5.81 -12.69 14.92
CA ASP A 107 -5.11 -11.48 14.54
C ASP A 107 -3.88 -11.25 15.44
N GLY A 108 -2.79 -10.77 14.83
CA GLY A 108 -1.64 -10.28 15.57
C GLY A 108 -1.95 -8.97 16.31
N TYR A 109 -1.06 -8.60 17.23
CA TYR A 109 -1.11 -7.29 17.87
C TYR A 109 -0.85 -6.18 16.85
N TYR A 110 -1.68 -5.14 16.92
CA TYR A 110 -1.58 -3.97 16.08
C TYR A 110 -1.04 -2.79 16.89
N VAL A 111 0.17 -2.35 16.56
CA VAL A 111 0.87 -1.27 17.23
C VAL A 111 0.89 -0.04 16.32
N VAL A 112 0.40 1.08 16.84
CA VAL A 112 0.36 2.36 16.13
C VAL A 112 1.44 3.29 16.68
N VAL A 113 2.32 3.76 15.80
CA VAL A 113 3.30 4.78 16.15
C VAL A 113 2.73 6.15 15.78
N GLY A 114 2.28 6.87 16.80
CA GLY A 114 1.85 8.27 16.71
C GLY A 114 3.02 9.24 16.79
N GLY A 115 2.74 10.52 16.58
CA GLY A 115 3.66 11.59 16.95
C GLY A 115 2.91 12.88 17.19
N ILE A 116 3.61 13.85 17.78
CA ILE A 116 3.07 15.18 18.06
C ILE A 116 2.82 15.98 16.77
N THR A 117 2.20 17.16 16.93
CA THR A 117 2.06 18.14 15.85
C THR A 117 3.43 18.41 15.22
N PRO A 118 3.57 18.30 13.88
CA PRO A 118 4.86 18.42 13.23
C PRO A 118 5.54 19.75 13.53
N THR A 119 6.80 19.70 13.96
CA THR A 119 7.68 20.86 14.09
C THR A 119 8.71 20.90 12.95
N PRO A 120 9.33 22.06 12.67
CA PRO A 120 10.40 22.17 11.66
C PRO A 120 11.63 21.30 11.94
N LEU A 121 11.83 20.85 13.19
CA LEU A 121 12.98 20.03 13.60
C LEU A 121 12.85 18.57 13.16
N GLY A 122 11.63 18.13 12.79
CA GLY A 122 11.36 16.74 12.40
C GLY A 122 11.22 15.80 13.58
N GLU A 123 10.20 14.96 13.55
CA GLU A 123 9.82 14.11 14.71
C GLU A 123 10.34 12.67 14.63
N GLY A 124 10.95 12.26 13.50
CA GLY A 124 11.49 10.90 13.37
C GLY A 124 10.47 9.75 13.36
N LYS A 125 9.16 10.00 13.18
CA LYS A 125 8.10 8.96 13.25
C LYS A 125 8.40 7.67 12.48
N SER A 126 8.80 7.78 11.21
CA SER A 126 9.15 6.60 10.39
C SER A 126 10.38 5.88 10.92
N THR A 127 11.41 6.63 11.34
CA THR A 127 12.63 6.10 11.96
C THR A 127 12.31 5.32 13.23
N THR A 128 11.48 5.88 14.11
CA THR A 128 11.02 5.21 15.33
C THR A 128 10.23 3.95 15.03
N THR A 129 9.38 3.96 13.99
CA THR A 129 8.59 2.79 13.61
C THR A 129 9.49 1.64 13.13
N VAL A 130 10.44 1.93 12.22
CA VAL A 130 11.38 0.93 11.73
C VAL A 130 12.28 0.42 12.87
N GLY A 131 12.82 1.32 13.69
CA GLY A 131 13.67 0.99 14.83
C GLY A 131 12.96 0.14 15.89
N LEU A 132 11.69 0.43 16.18
CA LEU A 132 10.88 -0.38 17.08
C LEU A 132 10.74 -1.82 16.56
N CYS A 133 10.41 -2.00 15.29
CA CYS A 133 10.31 -3.33 14.69
C CYS A 133 11.66 -4.05 14.68
N GLN A 134 12.75 -3.36 14.35
CA GLN A 134 14.11 -3.92 14.43
C GLN A 134 14.42 -4.40 15.85
N ALA A 135 14.08 -3.63 16.88
CA ALA A 135 14.33 -3.99 18.27
C ALA A 135 13.48 -5.19 18.73
N LEU A 136 12.18 -5.21 18.39
CA LEU A 136 11.29 -6.34 18.70
C LEU A 136 11.75 -7.64 18.04
N GLY A 137 12.21 -7.56 16.79
CA GLY A 137 12.75 -8.71 16.07
C GLY A 137 14.09 -9.18 16.65
N ALA A 138 15.06 -8.27 16.78
CA ALA A 138 16.43 -8.61 17.13
C ALA A 138 16.64 -8.98 18.61
N TYR A 139 15.97 -8.31 19.54
CA TYR A 139 16.19 -8.49 20.98
C TYR A 139 15.11 -9.32 21.66
N LEU A 140 13.88 -9.33 21.13
CA LEU A 140 12.76 -10.07 21.73
C LEU A 140 12.32 -11.27 20.89
N ASN A 141 12.98 -11.54 19.76
CA ASN A 141 12.69 -12.64 18.85
C ASN A 141 11.21 -12.70 18.43
N LYS A 142 10.60 -11.54 18.17
CA LYS A 142 9.19 -11.46 17.75
C LYS A 142 9.06 -11.39 16.23
N LYS A 143 8.06 -12.08 15.68
CA LYS A 143 7.66 -11.90 14.27
C LYS A 143 6.92 -10.58 14.13
N VAL A 144 7.55 -9.62 13.47
CA VAL A 144 7.06 -8.25 13.35
C VAL A 144 7.20 -7.74 11.93
N VAL A 145 6.20 -7.01 11.46
CA VAL A 145 6.17 -6.39 10.14
C VAL A 145 5.86 -4.90 10.28
N THR A 146 6.69 -4.09 9.65
CA THR A 146 6.49 -2.64 9.53
C THR A 146 5.61 -2.32 8.33
N CYS A 147 4.55 -1.53 8.54
CA CYS A 147 3.71 -1.02 7.46
C CYS A 147 3.85 0.49 7.34
N LEU A 148 4.51 0.94 6.27
CA LEU A 148 4.69 2.34 5.93
C LEU A 148 3.80 2.74 4.76
N ARG A 149 3.55 4.05 4.62
CA ARG A 149 2.92 4.60 3.42
C ARG A 149 3.98 4.80 2.34
N GLN A 150 3.64 4.49 1.09
CA GLN A 150 4.46 4.89 -0.05
C GLN A 150 4.51 6.43 -0.11
N PRO A 151 5.71 7.04 -0.24
CA PRO A 151 5.83 8.47 -0.47
C PRO A 151 5.37 8.86 -1.87
N SER A 152 4.86 10.09 -2.00
CA SER A 152 4.69 10.69 -3.32
C SER A 152 6.06 10.95 -3.97
N GLN A 153 6.14 10.77 -5.28
CA GLN A 153 7.34 11.05 -6.05
C GLN A 153 7.66 12.55 -6.15
N GLY A 154 6.66 13.43 -6.07
CA GLY A 154 6.83 14.88 -6.25
C GLY A 154 7.83 15.50 -5.25
N PRO A 155 7.66 15.29 -3.93
CA PRO A 155 8.58 15.80 -2.92
C PRO A 155 10.04 15.35 -3.09
N THR A 156 10.29 14.18 -3.70
CA THR A 156 11.63 13.65 -3.98
C THR A 156 12.45 14.58 -4.88
N PHE A 157 11.80 15.32 -5.77
CA PHE A 157 12.45 16.30 -6.66
C PHE A 157 12.46 17.72 -6.07
N GLY A 158 12.01 17.90 -4.84
CA GLY A 158 11.96 19.17 -4.13
C GLY A 158 12.82 19.16 -2.86
N ILE A 159 12.31 19.77 -1.80
CA ILE A 159 13.06 20.01 -0.55
C ILE A 159 13.13 18.75 0.35
N LYS A 160 12.27 17.74 0.11
CA LYS A 160 12.07 16.65 1.07
C LYS A 160 12.77 15.37 0.62
N GLY A 161 13.93 15.08 1.22
CA GLY A 161 14.56 13.77 1.15
C GLY A 161 13.83 12.72 2.00
N GLY A 162 13.78 11.48 1.49
CA GLY A 162 13.55 10.21 2.19
C GLY A 162 12.35 10.09 3.14
N ALA A 163 11.32 9.33 2.77
CA ALA A 163 10.21 8.97 3.68
C ALA A 163 10.35 7.59 4.35
N ALA A 164 11.46 6.90 4.08
CA ALA A 164 11.68 5.49 4.42
C ALA A 164 12.17 5.22 5.86
N GLY A 165 12.37 6.27 6.66
CA GLY A 165 13.10 6.21 7.93
C GLY A 165 14.33 7.11 7.88
N GLY A 166 15.35 6.79 8.68
CA GLY A 166 16.61 7.54 8.71
C GLY A 166 17.70 6.82 9.52
N GLY A 167 18.96 7.16 9.27
CA GLY A 167 20.12 6.50 9.84
C GLY A 167 20.12 4.99 9.56
N TYR A 168 20.32 4.19 10.61
CA TYR A 168 20.32 2.73 10.55
C TYR A 168 18.92 2.09 10.62
N SER A 169 17.87 2.92 10.78
CA SER A 169 16.47 2.48 10.86
C SER A 169 15.70 3.01 9.66
N GLN A 170 15.91 2.34 8.52
CA GLN A 170 15.33 2.70 7.23
C GLN A 170 14.87 1.47 6.43
N VAL A 171 13.94 1.69 5.50
CA VAL A 171 13.53 0.70 4.50
C VAL A 171 14.37 0.87 3.24
N ILE A 172 14.93 -0.24 2.75
CA ILE A 172 15.72 -0.32 1.52
C ILE A 172 15.06 -1.26 0.50
N PRO A 173 15.28 -1.08 -0.81
CA PRO A 173 16.08 -0.03 -1.48
C PRO A 173 15.42 1.36 -1.44
N MET A 174 16.17 2.39 -1.02
CA MET A 174 15.63 3.74 -0.74
C MET A 174 15.29 4.53 -2.02
N ASP A 175 16.08 4.35 -3.08
CA ASP A 175 15.88 4.93 -4.40
C ASP A 175 14.56 4.47 -5.03
N GLU A 176 14.32 3.15 -5.02
CA GLU A 176 13.08 2.58 -5.53
C GLU A 176 11.87 2.99 -4.68
N PHE A 177 12.04 3.08 -3.35
CA PHE A 177 11.00 3.50 -2.40
C PHE A 177 10.49 4.92 -2.66
N ASN A 178 11.37 5.84 -3.05
CA ASN A 178 11.02 7.25 -3.25
C ASN A 178 10.58 7.59 -4.69
N LEU A 179 10.65 6.63 -5.62
CA LEU A 179 10.30 6.82 -7.03
C LEU A 179 9.07 5.98 -7.41
N HIS A 180 9.20 5.10 -8.40
CA HIS A 180 8.07 4.39 -8.99
C HIS A 180 7.60 3.20 -8.17
N LEU A 181 8.46 2.68 -7.29
CA LEU A 181 8.19 1.52 -6.47
C LEU A 181 7.67 0.33 -7.31
N THR A 182 6.40 -0.01 -7.15
CA THR A 182 5.68 -1.09 -7.86
C THR A 182 4.60 -0.54 -8.80
N GLY A 183 4.54 0.78 -9.02
CA GLY A 183 3.60 1.43 -9.91
C GLY A 183 2.23 1.79 -9.30
N ASP A 184 2.06 1.68 -7.97
CA ASP A 184 0.75 1.90 -7.33
C ASP A 184 0.19 3.30 -7.55
N ILE A 185 1.03 4.33 -7.38
CA ILE A 185 0.62 5.72 -7.63
C ILE A 185 0.28 5.93 -9.12
N HIS A 186 0.97 5.24 -10.03
CA HIS A 186 0.67 5.31 -11.46
C HIS A 186 -0.70 4.69 -11.77
N ALA A 187 -1.02 3.56 -11.15
CA ALA A 187 -2.33 2.93 -11.30
C ALA A 187 -3.47 3.81 -10.74
N ILE A 188 -3.24 4.47 -9.60
CA ILE A 188 -4.19 5.45 -9.02
C ILE A 188 -4.36 6.64 -9.98
N THR A 189 -3.26 7.17 -10.50
CA THR A 189 -3.27 8.31 -11.43
C THR A 189 -4.02 7.96 -12.72
N ALA A 190 -3.75 6.80 -13.31
CA ALA A 190 -4.43 6.33 -14.52
C ALA A 190 -5.93 6.17 -14.28
N SER A 191 -6.33 5.57 -13.14
CA SER A 191 -7.74 5.38 -12.78
C SER A 191 -8.45 6.72 -12.56
N ASN A 192 -7.81 7.65 -11.87
CA ASN A 192 -8.34 9.00 -11.63
C ASN A 192 -8.53 9.77 -12.94
N ASN A 193 -7.51 9.75 -13.80
CA ASN A 193 -7.55 10.46 -15.07
C ASN A 193 -8.54 9.84 -16.05
N LEU A 194 -8.71 8.51 -16.03
CA LEU A 194 -9.74 7.84 -16.82
C LEU A 194 -11.15 8.28 -16.39
N LEU A 195 -11.40 8.41 -15.08
CA LEU A 195 -12.68 8.91 -14.59
C LEU A 195 -12.93 10.35 -15.03
N ALA A 196 -11.93 11.23 -14.90
CA ALA A 196 -12.04 12.63 -15.35
C ALA A 196 -12.31 12.71 -16.86
N ALA A 197 -11.52 12.01 -17.67
CA ALA A 197 -11.69 11.96 -19.12
C ALA A 197 -13.06 11.38 -19.53
N ALA A 198 -13.57 10.38 -18.79
CA ALA A 198 -14.90 9.85 -19.02
C ALA A 198 -15.98 10.91 -18.75
N ILE A 199 -15.87 11.67 -17.66
CA ILE A 199 -16.82 12.75 -17.35
C ILE A 199 -16.79 13.83 -18.44
N ASP A 200 -15.61 14.30 -18.82
CA ASP A 200 -15.44 15.32 -19.86
C ASP A 200 -16.01 14.84 -21.20
N ALA A 201 -15.74 13.59 -21.58
CA ALA A 201 -16.28 12.99 -22.80
C ALA A 201 -17.81 12.88 -22.77
N ARG A 202 -18.41 12.57 -21.60
CA ARG A 202 -19.87 12.55 -21.45
C ARG A 202 -20.46 13.95 -21.61
N MET A 203 -19.92 14.94 -20.91
CA MET A 203 -20.37 16.33 -21.00
C MET A 203 -20.25 16.87 -22.43
N PHE A 204 -19.12 16.61 -23.10
CA PHE A 204 -18.90 17.04 -24.47
C PHE A 204 -19.91 16.42 -25.45
N HIS A 205 -20.16 15.11 -25.36
CA HIS A 205 -21.13 14.46 -26.24
C HIS A 205 -22.56 14.90 -25.97
N GLU A 206 -22.95 15.12 -24.72
CA GLU A 206 -24.29 15.61 -24.36
C GLU A 206 -24.51 17.06 -24.80
N ALA A 207 -23.47 17.90 -24.81
CA ALA A 207 -23.56 19.27 -25.29
C ALA A 207 -23.53 19.42 -26.83
N SER A 208 -22.87 18.50 -27.54
CA SER A 208 -22.60 18.63 -28.98
C SER A 208 -23.49 17.76 -29.88
N GLN A 209 -24.20 16.77 -29.34
CA GLN A 209 -24.96 15.80 -30.13
C GLN A 209 -26.45 15.89 -29.86
N SER A 210 -27.24 15.61 -30.89
CA SER A 210 -28.69 15.51 -30.73
C SER A 210 -29.09 14.29 -29.90
N ASP A 211 -30.24 14.39 -29.21
CA ASP A 211 -30.85 13.28 -28.47
C ASP A 211 -30.98 12.02 -29.32
N LYS A 212 -31.29 12.17 -30.62
CA LYS A 212 -31.37 11.04 -31.55
C LYS A 212 -30.02 10.33 -31.72
N ALA A 213 -28.93 11.08 -31.83
CA ALA A 213 -27.58 10.53 -31.94
C ALA A 213 -27.14 9.85 -30.63
N LEU A 214 -27.47 10.46 -29.48
CA LEU A 214 -27.20 9.88 -28.16
C LEU A 214 -28.00 8.58 -27.96
N PHE A 215 -29.29 8.59 -28.30
CA PHE A 215 -30.16 7.42 -28.22
C PHE A 215 -29.70 6.28 -29.15
N ASN A 216 -29.19 6.60 -30.34
CA ASN A 216 -28.61 5.61 -31.25
C ASN A 216 -27.35 4.94 -30.68
N ARG A 217 -26.52 5.68 -29.92
CA ARG A 217 -25.36 5.09 -29.24
C ARG A 217 -25.75 4.30 -28.00
N LEU A 218 -26.75 4.78 -27.27
CA LEU A 218 -27.22 4.18 -26.03
C LEU A 218 -27.97 2.86 -26.28
N CYS A 219 -28.82 2.84 -27.31
CA CYS A 219 -29.61 1.70 -27.75
C CYS A 219 -29.48 1.56 -29.28
N PRO A 220 -28.38 0.96 -29.76
CA PRO A 220 -28.19 0.72 -31.18
C PRO A 220 -29.27 -0.25 -31.70
N VAL A 221 -29.62 -0.08 -32.96
CA VAL A 221 -30.61 -0.92 -33.64
C VAL A 221 -30.00 -2.30 -33.86
N ASN A 222 -30.70 -3.36 -33.48
CA ASN A 222 -30.28 -4.73 -33.78
C ASN A 222 -30.49 -5.04 -35.29
N LYS A 223 -30.08 -6.23 -35.75
CA LYS A 223 -30.26 -6.64 -37.16
C LYS A 223 -31.72 -6.65 -37.64
N GLU A 224 -32.68 -6.65 -36.71
CA GLU A 224 -34.12 -6.72 -36.96
C GLU A 224 -34.83 -5.36 -36.80
N GLY A 225 -34.08 -4.27 -36.61
CA GLY A 225 -34.69 -2.95 -36.44
C GLY A 225 -35.14 -2.62 -35.00
N LYS A 226 -35.03 -3.55 -34.06
CA LYS A 226 -35.48 -3.38 -32.67
C LYS A 226 -34.38 -2.77 -31.80
N ARG A 227 -34.82 -2.05 -30.76
CA ARG A 227 -33.95 -1.47 -29.72
C ARG A 227 -34.36 -2.04 -28.37
N SER A 228 -33.38 -2.31 -27.52
CA SER A 228 -33.61 -2.68 -26.13
C SER A 228 -32.64 -1.93 -25.23
N PHE A 229 -33.13 -1.58 -24.04
CA PHE A 229 -32.28 -1.13 -22.96
C PHE A 229 -31.64 -2.36 -22.30
N THR A 230 -30.40 -2.21 -21.83
CA THR A 230 -29.72 -3.28 -21.09
C THR A 230 -30.27 -3.36 -19.66
N ASP A 231 -30.23 -4.55 -19.05
CA ASP A 231 -30.69 -4.75 -17.67
C ASP A 231 -29.98 -3.86 -16.64
N VAL A 232 -28.75 -3.45 -16.95
CA VAL A 232 -27.97 -2.51 -16.11
C VAL A 232 -28.62 -1.14 -16.10
N MET A 233 -29.17 -0.68 -17.22
CA MET A 233 -29.82 0.62 -17.32
C MET A 233 -31.12 0.65 -16.51
N PHE A 234 -31.93 -0.40 -16.59
CA PHE A 234 -33.13 -0.54 -15.74
C PHE A 234 -32.79 -0.60 -14.25
N ARG A 235 -31.72 -1.31 -13.87
CA ARG A 235 -31.23 -1.31 -12.49
C ARG A 235 -30.83 0.08 -12.01
N ARG A 236 -30.20 0.89 -12.87
CA ARG A 236 -29.83 2.28 -12.56
C ARG A 236 -31.06 3.18 -12.40
N LEU A 237 -32.04 3.08 -13.29
CA LEU A 237 -33.30 3.84 -13.19
C LEU A 237 -34.02 3.57 -11.87
N ARG A 238 -34.17 2.29 -11.50
CA ARG A 238 -34.74 1.88 -10.20
C ARG A 238 -33.96 2.46 -9.02
N LYS A 239 -32.63 2.44 -9.07
CA LYS A 239 -31.78 3.00 -8.01
C LYS A 239 -31.95 4.53 -7.88
N LEU A 240 -32.24 5.22 -8.98
CA LEU A 240 -32.44 6.67 -9.02
C LEU A 240 -33.90 7.07 -8.74
N GLY A 241 -34.81 6.12 -8.52
CA GLY A 241 -36.24 6.39 -8.29
C GLY A 241 -36.98 6.91 -9.53
N ILE A 242 -36.42 6.68 -10.72
CA ILE A 242 -37.04 7.08 -11.99
C ILE A 242 -37.84 5.88 -12.48
N SER A 243 -39.18 6.00 -12.42
CA SER A 243 -40.16 4.99 -12.85
C SER A 243 -40.60 5.18 -14.28
#